data_AF-A0A4P5YUP2-F1
#
_entry.id   AF-A0A4P5YUP2-F1
#
_cell.length_a   1.000
_cell.length_b   1.000
_cell.length_c   1.000
_cell.angle_alpha   90.00
_cell.angle_beta   90.00
_cell.angle_gamma   90.00
#
_symmetry.space_group_name_H-M   'P 1'
#
loop_
_entity.id
_entity.type
_entity.pdbx_description
1 polymer ?
#
loop_
_entity_poly.entity_id
_entity_poly.type
_entity_poly.pdbx_seq_one_letter_code
_entity_poly.pdbx_strand_id
1 'polypeptide(L)'
;MDDCKDIIRETAGRIRELHRQGGRSFIPQYSALVDRLFPGGYDCGLRNIQQGDAKAIDSALAFLEVRPYFYRSQYIRTRLMRLLKHTTLDPTQVERFSRITQLEHAIGMARKKKDG
;
A
#
# COMPACT_ATOMS: atom_id res chain seq x y z
N MET A 1 -10.01 5.62 -10.77
CA MET A 1 -9.09 5.08 -9.74
C MET A 1 -7.82 5.91 -9.62
N ASP A 2 -7.47 6.73 -10.61
CA ASP A 2 -6.34 7.67 -10.54
C ASP A 2 -6.41 8.59 -9.32
N ASP A 3 -7.60 9.11 -8.97
CA ASP A 3 -7.83 9.87 -7.73
C ASP A 3 -7.29 9.17 -6.47
N CYS A 4 -7.54 7.87 -6.30
CA CYS A 4 -7.07 7.15 -5.10
C CYS A 4 -5.54 7.13 -5.05
N LYS A 5 -4.89 6.88 -6.18
CA LYS A 5 -3.43 6.86 -6.28
C LYS A 5 -2.83 8.25 -6.04
N ASP A 6 -3.44 9.30 -6.56
CA ASP A 6 -2.97 10.68 -6.35
C ASP A 6 -3.13 11.13 -4.91
N ILE A 7 -4.24 10.79 -4.26
CA ILE A 7 -4.43 11.03 -2.84
C ILE A 7 -3.36 10.30 -2.00
N ILE A 8 -3.07 9.03 -2.32
CA ILE A 8 -2.01 8.28 -1.64
C ILE A 8 -0.66 8.97 -1.84
N ARG A 9 -0.34 9.41 -3.06
CA ARG A 9 0.93 10.10 -3.37
C ARG A 9 1.08 11.41 -2.61
N GLU A 10 0.04 12.25 -2.63
CA GLU A 10 0.03 13.54 -1.96
C GLU A 10 0.17 13.37 -0.45
N THR A 11 -0.67 12.52 0.14
CA THR A 11 -0.66 12.27 1.58
C THR A 11 0.67 11.65 2.02
N ALA A 12 1.22 10.72 1.24
CA ALA A 12 2.54 10.16 1.48
C ALA A 12 3.67 11.20 1.41
N GLY A 13 3.60 12.15 0.47
CA GLY A 13 4.49 13.31 0.42
C GLY A 13 4.46 14.08 1.73
N ARG A 14 3.26 14.37 2.22
CA ARG A 14 3.06 15.11 3.47
C ARG A 14 3.54 14.35 4.70
N ILE A 15 3.28 13.05 4.79
CA ILE A 15 3.78 12.19 5.88
C ILE A 15 5.31 12.18 5.89
N ARG A 16 5.95 12.06 4.72
CA ARG A 16 7.42 12.08 4.62
C ARG A 16 8.01 13.41 5.07
N GLU A 17 7.39 14.51 4.66
CA GLU A 17 7.80 15.87 5.06
C GLU A 17 7.70 16.05 6.58
N LEU A 18 6.54 15.76 7.16
CA LEU A 18 6.31 15.87 8.60
C LEU A 18 7.17 14.92 9.43
N HIS A 19 7.47 13.73 8.92
CA HIS A 19 8.38 12.79 9.57
C HIS A 19 9.84 13.30 9.52
N ARG A 20 10.25 13.95 8.42
CA ARG A 20 11.59 14.55 8.28
C ARG A 20 11.81 15.71 9.24
N GLN A 21 10.77 16.53 9.47
CA GLN A 21 10.81 17.66 10.40
C GLN A 21 10.95 17.24 11.87
N GLY A 22 10.86 15.94 12.17
CA GLY A 22 10.97 15.39 13.52
C GLY A 22 9.65 15.46 14.29
N GLY A 23 9.47 14.53 15.23
CA GLY A 23 8.27 14.44 16.06
C GLY A 23 7.16 13.54 15.49
N ARG A 24 5.93 13.75 15.98
CA ARG A 24 4.76 12.87 15.74
C ARG A 24 3.64 13.53 14.93
N SER A 25 3.89 14.71 14.36
CA SER A 25 2.91 15.49 13.59
C SER A 25 2.44 14.78 12.31
N PHE A 26 3.14 13.73 11.87
CA PHE A 26 2.72 12.88 10.75
C PHE A 26 1.63 11.86 11.14
N ILE A 27 1.43 11.56 12.43
CA ILE A 27 0.48 10.54 12.90
C ILE A 27 -0.96 10.82 12.44
N PRO A 28 -1.49 12.06 12.52
CA PRO A 28 -2.83 12.36 12.01
C PRO A 28 -2.96 12.11 10.51
N GLN A 29 -1.95 12.49 9.71
CA GLN A 29 -1.96 12.27 8.26
C GLN A 29 -1.86 10.79 7.90
N TYR A 30 -1.08 10.03 8.66
CA TYR A 30 -1.03 8.58 8.57
C TYR A 30 -2.39 7.94 8.88
N SER A 31 -3.02 8.34 9.99
CA SER A 31 -4.32 7.82 10.40
C SER A 31 -5.40 8.15 9.36
N ALA A 32 -5.41 9.37 8.84
CA ALA A 32 -6.36 9.81 7.81
C ALA A 32 -6.18 9.03 6.49
N LEU A 33 -4.93 8.75 6.09
CA LEU A 33 -4.66 7.92 4.92
C LEU A 33 -5.20 6.49 5.12
N VAL A 34 -4.96 5.90 6.29
CA VAL A 34 -5.41 4.55 6.62
C VAL A 34 -6.93 4.47 6.63
N ASP A 35 -7.61 5.42 7.28
CA ASP A 35 -9.07 5.46 7.35
C ASP A 35 -9.70 5.66 5.96
N ARG A 36 -9.07 6.48 5.11
CA ARG A 36 -9.54 6.70 3.74
C ARG A 36 -9.38 5.47 2.85
N LEU A 37 -8.28 4.74 3.00
CA LEU A 37 -8.06 3.49 2.25
C LEU A 37 -8.95 2.35 2.76
N PHE A 38 -9.21 2.36 4.07
CA PHE A 38 -9.92 1.31 4.77
C PHE A 38 -10.93 1.94 5.74
N PRO A 39 -12.14 2.26 5.26
CA PRO A 39 -13.19 2.80 6.12
C PRO A 39 -13.45 1.87 7.31
N GLY A 40 -13.44 2.43 8.53
CA GLY A 40 -13.48 1.64 9.77
C GLY A 40 -12.10 1.22 10.29
N GLY A 41 -11.04 1.70 9.66
CA GLY A 41 -9.65 1.49 10.07
C GLY A 41 -8.98 0.28 9.44
N TYR A 42 -7.69 0.13 9.77
CA TYR A 42 -6.82 -0.84 9.11
C TYR A 42 -7.29 -2.28 9.26
N ASP A 43 -7.64 -2.72 10.48
CA ASP A 43 -8.07 -4.10 10.72
C ASP A 43 -9.41 -4.44 10.04
N CYS A 44 -10.34 -3.47 9.92
CA CYS A 44 -11.54 -3.61 9.10
C CYS A 44 -11.18 -3.80 7.62
N GLY A 45 -10.26 -2.98 7.09
CA GLY A 45 -9.75 -3.14 5.74
C GLY A 45 -9.17 -4.53 5.47
N LEU A 46 -8.35 -5.04 6.39
CA LEU A 46 -7.77 -6.38 6.27
C LEU A 46 -8.85 -7.48 6.27
N ARG A 47 -9.85 -7.39 7.14
CA ARG A 47 -10.98 -8.33 7.15
C ARG A 47 -11.75 -8.28 5.83
N ASN A 48 -12.03 -7.08 5.31
CA ASN A 48 -12.77 -6.91 4.06
C ASN A 48 -12.00 -7.50 2.86
N ILE A 49 -10.68 -7.31 2.80
CA ILE A 49 -9.84 -7.95 1.77
C ILE A 49 -9.90 -9.47 1.89
N GLN A 50 -9.87 -10.05 3.10
CA GLN A 50 -10.00 -11.50 3.29
C GLN A 50 -11.36 -12.02 2.81
N GLN A 51 -12.40 -11.21 2.95
CA GLN A 51 -13.75 -11.54 2.50
C GLN A 51 -13.97 -11.32 1.00
N GLY A 52 -12.95 -10.85 0.26
CA GLY A 52 -13.07 -10.61 -1.18
C GLY A 52 -13.73 -9.29 -1.54
N ASP A 53 -13.81 -8.32 -0.62
CA ASP A 53 -14.41 -7.02 -0.91
C ASP A 53 -13.61 -6.28 -1.99
N ALA A 54 -14.25 -6.03 -3.13
CA ALA A 54 -13.59 -5.47 -4.30
C ALA A 54 -13.01 -4.07 -4.04
N LYS A 55 -13.67 -3.23 -3.21
CA LYS A 55 -13.21 -1.86 -2.93
C LYS A 55 -11.99 -1.86 -2.01
N ALA A 56 -11.97 -2.72 -1.00
CA ALA A 56 -10.84 -2.88 -0.10
C ALA A 56 -9.62 -3.45 -0.84
N ILE A 57 -9.84 -4.43 -1.73
CA ILE A 57 -8.80 -4.97 -2.63
C ILE A 57 -8.25 -3.87 -3.53
N ASP A 58 -9.12 -3.07 -4.14
CA ASP A 58 -8.70 -1.98 -5.04
C ASP A 58 -7.81 -0.95 -4.34
N SER A 59 -8.21 -0.56 -3.13
CA SER A 59 -7.48 0.38 -2.28
C SER A 59 -6.12 -0.20 -1.84
N ALA A 60 -6.07 -1.49 -1.52
CA ALA A 60 -4.83 -2.19 -1.23
C ALA A 60 -3.89 -2.23 -2.45
N LEU A 61 -4.41 -2.53 -3.63
CA LEU A 61 -3.65 -2.52 -4.88
C LEU A 61 -3.13 -1.10 -5.18
N ALA A 62 -3.95 -0.07 -5.05
CA ALA A 62 -3.54 1.32 -5.24
C ALA A 62 -2.38 1.70 -4.29
N PHE A 63 -2.44 1.31 -3.02
CA PHE A 63 -1.35 1.52 -2.07
C PHE A 63 -0.05 0.81 -2.50
N LEU A 64 -0.16 -0.43 -2.96
CA LEU A 64 0.99 -1.22 -3.40
C LEU A 64 1.61 -0.70 -4.71
N GLU A 65 0.81 -0.14 -5.61
CA GLU A 65 1.25 0.47 -6.86
C GLU A 65 1.99 1.79 -6.63
N VAL A 66 1.50 2.63 -5.70
CA VAL A 66 2.12 3.93 -5.41
C VAL A 66 3.44 3.80 -4.67
N ARG A 67 3.61 2.76 -3.85
CA ARG A 67 4.81 2.51 -3.01
C ARG A 67 5.22 3.78 -2.25
N PRO A 68 4.38 4.27 -1.33
CA PRO A 68 4.51 5.63 -0.81
C PRO A 68 5.72 5.91 0.13
N TYR A 69 6.54 4.89 0.44
CA TYR A 69 7.81 4.97 1.20
C TYR A 69 7.81 5.96 2.40
N PHE A 70 6.97 5.70 3.39
CA PHE A 70 6.93 6.48 4.64
C PHE A 70 6.97 5.56 5.88
N TYR A 71 6.96 6.13 7.09
CA TYR A 71 7.00 5.38 8.34
C TYR A 71 5.96 4.23 8.37
N ARG A 72 6.40 3.00 8.65
CA ARG A 72 5.59 1.75 8.64
C ARG A 72 4.97 1.35 7.28
N SER A 73 5.20 2.08 6.18
CA SER A 73 4.63 1.72 4.88
C SER A 73 5.10 0.34 4.42
N GLN A 74 6.32 -0.06 4.75
CA GLN A 74 6.84 -1.40 4.45
C GLN A 74 6.10 -2.50 5.23
N TYR A 75 5.71 -2.25 6.48
CA TYR A 75 4.93 -3.20 7.27
C TYR A 75 3.53 -3.40 6.66
N ILE A 76 2.85 -2.29 6.32
CA ILE A 76 1.54 -2.33 5.65
C ILE A 76 1.66 -3.12 4.34
N ARG A 77 2.66 -2.78 3.54
CA ARG A 77 2.95 -3.41 2.27
C ARG A 77 3.15 -4.92 2.38
N THR A 78 4.00 -5.39 3.29
CA THR A 78 4.22 -6.82 3.51
C THR A 78 2.92 -7.53 3.91
N ARG A 79 2.10 -6.91 4.75
CA ARG A 79 0.83 -7.50 5.19
C ARG A 79 -0.19 -7.57 4.05
N LEU A 80 -0.34 -6.50 3.26
CA LEU A 80 -1.22 -6.46 2.08
C LEU A 80 -0.80 -7.46 1.00
N MET A 81 0.50 -7.56 0.68
CA MET A 81 1.00 -8.53 -0.31
C MET A 81 0.70 -9.97 0.09
N ARG A 82 0.85 -10.31 1.38
CA ARG A 82 0.50 -11.65 1.89
C ARG A 82 -0.99 -11.91 1.76
N LEU A 83 -1.81 -10.92 2.09
CA LEU A 83 -3.26 -11.05 2.08
C LEU A 83 -3.79 -11.28 0.66
N LEU A 84 -3.40 -10.40 -0.27
CA LEU A 84 -3.84 -10.47 -1.67
C LEU A 84 -3.40 -11.75 -2.38
N LYS A 85 -2.32 -12.40 -1.92
CA LYS A 85 -1.90 -13.72 -2.43
C LYS A 85 -2.89 -14.84 -2.10
N HIS A 86 -3.68 -14.68 -1.04
CA HIS A 86 -4.63 -15.69 -0.55
C HIS A 86 -6.10 -15.28 -0.74
N THR A 87 -6.35 -14.10 -1.31
CA THR A 87 -7.69 -13.59 -1.60
C THR A 87 -8.07 -13.90 -3.04
N THR A 88 -9.35 -14.20 -3.29
CA THR A 88 -9.90 -14.29 -4.65
C THR A 88 -9.93 -12.91 -5.28
N LEU A 89 -9.19 -12.75 -6.39
CA LEU A 89 -9.10 -11.50 -7.15
C LEU A 89 -9.86 -11.64 -8.47
N ASP A 90 -10.51 -10.57 -8.93
CA ASP A 90 -11.04 -10.52 -10.29
C ASP A 90 -9.89 -10.42 -11.33
N PRO A 91 -10.14 -10.73 -12.61
CA PRO A 91 -9.11 -10.69 -13.65
C PRO A 91 -8.30 -9.37 -13.71
N THR A 92 -8.96 -8.24 -13.52
CA THR A 92 -8.35 -6.90 -13.50
C THR A 92 -7.43 -6.73 -12.28
N GLN A 93 -7.87 -7.18 -11.11
CA GLN A 93 -7.08 -7.16 -9.88
C GLN A 93 -5.88 -8.12 -9.95
N VAL A 94 -6.05 -9.30 -10.57
CA VAL A 94 -4.96 -10.26 -10.83
C VAL A 94 -3.88 -9.61 -11.70
N GLU A 95 -4.27 -8.92 -12.78
CA GLU A 95 -3.31 -8.24 -13.66
C GLU A 95 -2.49 -7.20 -12.88
N ARG A 96 -3.18 -6.35 -12.11
CA ARG A 96 -2.52 -5.32 -11.28
C ARG A 96 -1.57 -5.94 -10.27
N PHE A 97 -2.00 -6.96 -9.54
CA PHE A 97 -1.18 -7.64 -8.56
C PHE A 97 0.05 -8.33 -9.19
N SER A 98 -0.12 -8.92 -10.37
CA SER A 98 0.97 -9.54 -11.13
C SER A 98 2.03 -8.52 -11.51
N ARG A 99 1.65 -7.33 -11.99
CA ARG A 99 2.62 -6.25 -12.29
C ARG A 99 3.39 -5.81 -11.04
N ILE A 100 2.70 -5.69 -9.89
CA ILE A 100 3.33 -5.32 -8.62
C ILE A 100 4.37 -6.36 -8.19
N THR A 101 4.04 -7.65 -8.25
CA THR A 101 4.96 -8.73 -7.83
C THR A 101 6.17 -8.86 -8.77
N GLN A 102 5.98 -8.69 -10.08
CA GLN A 102 7.08 -8.66 -11.05
C GLN A 102 8.05 -7.50 -10.76
N LEU A 103 7.53 -6.30 -10.48
CA LEU A 103 8.35 -5.15 -10.12
C LEU A 103 9.16 -5.39 -8.84
N GLU A 104 8.57 -6.04 -7.84
CA GLU A 104 9.28 -6.40 -6.60
C GLU A 104 10.42 -7.38 -6.82
N HIS A 105 10.19 -8.41 -7.64
CA HIS A 105 11.24 -9.36 -7.99
C HIS A 105 12.39 -8.66 -8.73
N ALA A 106 12.09 -7.78 -9.70
CA ALA A 106 13.11 -7.03 -10.42
C ALA A 106 13.97 -6.16 -9.49
N ILE A 107 13.34 -5.50 -8.51
CA ILE A 107 14.04 -4.65 -7.53
C ILE A 107 14.89 -5.49 -6.57
N GLY A 108 14.38 -6.63 -6.12
CA GLY A 108 15.16 -7.57 -5.31
C GLY A 108 16.41 -8.05 -6.04
N MET A 109 16.28 -8.40 -7.32
CA MET A 109 17.40 -8.83 -8.17
C MET A 109 18.42 -7.71 -8.39
N ALA A 110 17.96 -6.47 -8.63
CA ALA A 110 18.84 -5.33 -8.82
C ALA A 110 19.65 -4.99 -7.56
N ARG A 111 19.08 -5.16 -6.36
CA ARG A 111 19.79 -4.98 -5.09
C ARG A 111 20.89 -6.02 -4.88
N LYS A 112 20.61 -7.29 -5.20
CA LYS A 112 21.58 -8.39 -5.05
C LYS A 112 22.82 -8.23 -5.95
N LYS A 113 22.67 -7.67 -7.15
CA LYS A 113 23.80 -7.41 -8.09
C LYS A 113 24.71 -6.25 -7.67
N LYS A 114 24.30 -5.42 -6.71
CA LYS A 114 25.07 -4.23 -6.29
C LYS A 114 25.94 -4.51 -5.05
N ASP A 115 25.73 -5.65 -4.42
CA ASP A 115 26.36 -6.08 -3.16
C ASP A 115 27.37 -7.23 -3.36
N GLY A 116 27.58 -7.68 -4.61
CA GLY A 116 28.53 -8.72 -4.99
C GLY A 116 29.23 -8.35 -6.29
#